data_AF-K1PBF2-F1
#
_entry.id   AF-K1PBF2-F1
#
_cell.length_a   1.000
_cell.length_b   1.000
_cell.length_c   1.000
_cell.angle_alpha   90.00
_cell.angle_beta   90.00
_cell.angle_gamma   90.00
#
_symmetry.space_group_name_H-M   'P 1'
#
loop_
_entity.id
_entity.type
_entity.pdbx_description
1 polymer ?
#
loop_
_entity_poly.entity_id
_entity_poly.type
_entity_poly.pdbx_seq_one_letter_code
_entity_poly.pdbx_strand_id
1 'polypeptide(L)'
;MLRKGQYVVAGSDDGSFFIWERDTTNIVRVLRGDDSIVNCLQPHPTQCLLATSGIDPVVRLWSPRVEDGSKDEREVDNSDDAALANQKRMNADPLEVMLMNMGYRITGVFDVDEEEQNNNESVQCRPS
;
A
#
# COMPACT_ATOMS: atom_id res chain seq x y z
N MET A 1 -9.32 -27.24 -0.64
CA MET A 1 -10.25 -26.21 -1.17
C MET A 1 -9.66 -24.85 -0.82
N LEU A 2 -9.06 -24.14 -1.78
CA LEU A 2 -8.51 -22.80 -1.54
C LEU A 2 -9.68 -21.88 -1.14
N ARG A 3 -9.66 -21.32 0.08
CA ARG A 3 -10.69 -20.39 0.55
C ARG A 3 -10.64 -19.14 -0.32
N LYS A 4 -11.65 -18.95 -1.17
CA LYS A 4 -11.80 -17.72 -1.96
C LYS A 4 -12.07 -16.54 -1.02
N GLY A 5 -11.29 -15.46 -1.15
CA GLY A 5 -11.58 -14.17 -0.49
C GLY A 5 -11.09 -14.04 0.96
N GLN A 6 -9.95 -14.63 1.31
CA GLN A 6 -9.27 -14.38 2.60
C GLN A 6 -8.47 -13.09 2.63
N TYR A 7 -8.00 -12.63 1.46
CA TYR A 7 -7.17 -11.45 1.35
C TYR A 7 -7.84 -10.40 0.47
N VAL A 8 -7.64 -9.14 0.84
CA VAL A 8 -7.98 -7.97 0.03
C VAL A 8 -6.68 -7.40 -0.50
N VAL A 9 -6.66 -6.99 -1.77
CA VAL A 9 -5.51 -6.34 -2.40
C VAL A 9 -5.94 -5.03 -3.04
N ALA A 10 -5.16 -3.97 -2.85
CA ALA A 10 -5.44 -2.66 -3.45
C ALA A 10 -4.14 -1.91 -3.77
N GLY A 11 -4.17 -1.19 -4.89
CA GLY A 11 -3.04 -0.41 -5.39
C GLY A 11 -3.09 1.01 -4.86
N SER A 12 -1.95 1.68 -4.94
CA SER A 12 -1.77 3.02 -4.41
C SER A 12 -1.04 3.90 -5.44
N ASP A 13 -1.27 5.21 -5.32
CA ASP A 13 -0.63 6.25 -6.11
C ASP A 13 0.84 6.50 -5.72
N ASP A 14 1.33 5.84 -4.65
CA ASP A 14 2.74 5.85 -4.26
C ASP A 14 3.56 4.70 -4.87
N GLY A 15 2.95 3.91 -5.75
CA GLY A 15 3.60 2.80 -6.46
C GLY A 15 3.61 1.50 -5.66
N SER A 16 3.07 1.51 -4.45
CA SER A 16 2.87 0.32 -3.64
C SER A 16 1.50 -0.30 -3.87
N PHE A 17 1.35 -1.54 -3.44
CA PHE A 17 0.05 -2.15 -3.21
C PHE A 17 0.07 -2.85 -1.86
N PHE A 18 -1.11 -2.90 -1.26
CA PHE A 18 -1.32 -3.38 0.09
C PHE A 18 -2.09 -4.69 0.04
N ILE A 19 -1.75 -5.59 0.95
CA ILE A 19 -2.43 -6.88 1.15
C ILE A 19 -2.96 -6.90 2.58
N TRP A 20 -4.27 -7.05 2.72
CA TRP A 20 -4.93 -7.18 4.03
C TRP A 20 -5.51 -8.57 4.20
N GLU A 21 -5.49 -9.05 5.44
CA GLU A 21 -6.31 -10.18 5.84
C GLU A 21 -7.73 -9.67 6.09
N ARG A 22 -8.70 -10.28 5.40
CA ARG A 22 -10.09 -9.81 5.43
C ARG A 22 -10.72 -9.90 6.82
N ASP A 23 -10.43 -10.96 7.56
CA ASP A 23 -11.12 -11.25 8.82
C ASP A 23 -10.60 -10.38 9.97
N THR A 24 -9.29 -10.11 9.99
CA THR A 24 -8.65 -9.30 11.03
C THR A 24 -8.49 -7.85 10.63
N THR A 25 -8.67 -7.51 9.35
CA THR A 25 -8.41 -6.19 8.76
C THR A 25 -6.95 -5.72 8.87
N ASN A 26 -6.05 -6.61 9.30
CA ASN A 26 -4.64 -6.28 9.45
C ASN A 26 -3.94 -6.26 8.10
N ILE A 27 -2.99 -5.33 7.96
CA ILE A 27 -2.05 -5.33 6.84
C ILE A 27 -1.11 -6.51 7.03
N VAL A 28 -1.05 -7.38 6.02
CA VAL A 28 -0.18 -8.56 5.99
C VAL A 28 1.14 -8.20 5.35
N ARG A 29 1.10 -7.46 4.23
CA ARG A 29 2.28 -7.02 3.48
C ARG A 29 1.99 -5.74 2.71
N VAL A 30 3.06 -4.99 2.43
CA VAL A 30 3.08 -3.86 1.50
C VAL A 30 4.21 -4.11 0.51
N LEU A 31 3.90 -4.08 -0.78
CA LEU A 31 4.81 -4.46 -1.85
C LEU A 31 4.87 -3.36 -2.91
N ARG A 32 6.06 -3.11 -3.46
CA ARG A 32 6.30 -2.11 -4.49
C ARG A 32 6.00 -2.67 -5.88
N GLY A 33 4.76 -2.39 -6.31
CA GLY A 33 4.15 -2.84 -7.57
C GLY A 33 4.65 -2.10 -8.80
N ASP A 34 4.92 -0.81 -8.65
CA ASP A 34 5.32 0.12 -9.71
C ASP A 34 6.26 1.18 -9.13
N ASP A 35 7.03 1.86 -9.97
CA ASP A 35 7.86 2.98 -9.50
C ASP A 35 7.02 4.26 -9.36
N SER A 36 5.82 4.32 -9.98
CA SER A 36 4.89 5.44 -9.93
C SER A 36 3.55 5.11 -9.28
N ILE A 37 2.56 4.57 -10.01
CA ILE A 37 1.19 4.34 -9.51
C ILE A 37 0.78 2.92 -9.88
N VAL A 38 0.15 2.18 -8.97
CA VAL A 38 -0.40 0.85 -9.27
C VAL A 38 -1.89 0.98 -9.61
N ASN A 39 -2.21 0.97 -10.90
CA ASN A 39 -3.60 1.13 -11.39
C ASN A 39 -4.37 -0.19 -11.48
N CYS A 40 -3.68 -1.30 -11.76
CA CYS A 40 -4.32 -2.59 -12.01
C CYS A 40 -3.75 -3.66 -11.10
N LEU A 41 -4.65 -4.43 -10.47
CA LEU A 41 -4.35 -5.64 -9.71
C LEU A 41 -5.31 -6.74 -10.14
N GLN A 42 -4.78 -7.78 -10.76
CA GLN A 42 -5.59 -8.88 -11.27
C GLN A 42 -5.10 -10.22 -10.70
N PRO A 43 -5.82 -10.84 -9.75
CA PRO A 43 -5.49 -12.17 -9.29
C PRO A 43 -5.81 -13.21 -10.37
N HIS A 44 -5.01 -14.27 -10.43
CA HIS A 44 -5.27 -15.39 -11.31
C HIS A 44 -6.53 -16.14 -10.84
N PRO A 45 -7.41 -16.60 -11.75
CA PRO A 45 -8.70 -17.20 -11.37
C PRO A 45 -8.63 -18.54 -10.61
N THR A 46 -7.43 -19.15 -10.49
CA THR A 46 -7.28 -20.54 -10.01
C THR A 46 -5.96 -20.77 -9.27
N GLN A 47 -4.86 -20.22 -9.77
CA GLN A 47 -3.55 -20.27 -9.15
C GLN A 47 -3.36 -19.10 -8.18
N CYS A 48 -2.48 -19.27 -7.19
CA CYS A 48 -2.08 -18.20 -6.28
C CYS A 48 -1.03 -17.32 -6.98
N LEU A 49 -1.50 -16.52 -7.93
CA LEU A 49 -0.69 -15.56 -8.69
C LEU A 49 -1.43 -14.22 -8.76
N LEU A 50 -0.69 -13.13 -8.80
CA LEU A 50 -1.22 -11.78 -8.94
C LEU A 50 -0.43 -11.05 -10.03
N ALA A 51 -1.15 -10.38 -10.93
CA ALA A 51 -0.54 -9.48 -11.90
C ALA A 51 -0.80 -8.04 -11.48
N THR A 52 0.25 -7.20 -11.54
CA THR A 52 0.14 -5.75 -11.30
C THR A 52 0.67 -4.96 -12.48
N SER A 53 0.05 -3.82 -12.73
CA SER A 53 0.56 -2.84 -13.70
C SER A 53 0.20 -1.42 -13.30
N GLY A 54 1.04 -0.48 -13.72
CA GLY A 54 0.95 0.91 -13.34
C GLY A 54 1.11 1.88 -14.51
N ILE A 55 1.86 2.95 -14.26
CA ILE A 55 2.29 3.92 -15.28
C ILE A 55 3.54 3.41 -16.00
N ASP A 56 4.39 2.66 -15.29
CA ASP A 56 5.58 2.09 -15.89
C ASP A 56 5.23 1.10 -17.01
N PRO A 57 6.12 0.94 -18.02
CA PRO A 57 5.91 -0.02 -19.11
C PRO A 57 6.10 -1.49 -18.67
N VAL A 58 6.12 -1.78 -17.37
CA VAL A 58 6.45 -3.08 -16.80
C VAL A 58 5.23 -3.67 -16.10
N VAL A 59 4.80 -4.84 -16.56
CA VAL A 59 3.82 -5.68 -15.85
C VAL A 59 4.59 -6.63 -14.95
N ARG A 60 4.22 -6.69 -13.67
CA ARG A 60 4.87 -7.57 -12.68
C ARG A 60 3.95 -8.72 -12.31
N LEU A 61 4.52 -9.91 -12.18
CA LEU A 61 3.84 -11.11 -11.72
C LEU A 61 4.36 -11.49 -10.35
N TRP A 62 3.44 -11.79 -9.44
CA TRP A 62 3.70 -12.11 -8.05
C TRP A 62 3.25 -13.52 -7.77
N SER A 63 4.10 -14.26 -7.07
CA SER A 63 3.82 -15.61 -6.56
C SER A 63 4.24 -15.69 -5.10
N PRO A 64 3.57 -16.52 -4.28
CA PRO A 64 4.05 -16.83 -2.95
C PRO A 64 5.48 -17.35 -3.01
N ARG A 65 6.37 -16.74 -2.23
CA ARG A 65 7.74 -17.24 -2.05
C ARG A 65 7.77 -18.31 -0.97
N VAL A 66 8.77 -19.19 -1.06
CA VAL A 66 9.13 -20.08 0.03
C VAL A 66 9.76 -19.24 1.13
N GLU A 67 9.42 -19.50 2.39
CA GLU A 67 10.04 -18.84 3.54
C GLU A 67 11.47 -19.36 3.75
N ASP A 68 12.40 -18.92 2.91
CA ASP A 68 13.82 -19.25 2.97
C ASP A 68 14.64 -18.18 3.72
N GLY A 69 13.96 -17.16 4.27
CA GLY A 69 14.59 -16.04 4.95
C GLY A 69 15.22 -15.00 4.01
N SER A 70 15.07 -15.16 2.69
CA SER A 70 15.46 -14.11 1.75
C SER A 70 14.54 -12.89 1.89
N LYS A 71 15.13 -11.70 1.96
CA LYS A 71 14.35 -10.46 1.92
C LYS A 71 13.82 -10.24 0.50
N ASP A 72 12.55 -9.90 0.37
CA ASP A 72 12.02 -9.43 -0.91
C ASP A 72 12.41 -7.96 -1.10
N GLU A 73 13.18 -7.66 -2.15
CA GLU A 73 13.63 -6.30 -2.48
C GLU A 73 12.48 -5.32 -2.73
N ARG A 74 11.28 -5.83 -3.04
CA ARG A 74 10.10 -5.01 -3.27
C ARG A 74 9.16 -4.97 -2.06
N GLU A 75 9.47 -5.67 -0.97
CA GLU A 75 8.71 -5.55 0.26
C GLU A 75 9.12 -4.30 1.03
N VAL A 76 8.12 -3.55 1.48
CA VAL A 76 8.34 -2.36 2.29
C VAL A 76 8.60 -2.80 3.72
N ASP A 77 9.74 -2.42 4.29
CA ASP A 77 10.19 -2.89 5.61
C ASP A 77 9.20 -2.55 6.74
N ASN A 78 8.57 -1.37 6.72
CA ASN A 78 7.56 -0.95 7.70
C ASN A 78 6.20 -0.69 7.03
N SER A 79 5.29 -1.65 7.17
CA SER A 79 3.93 -1.58 6.61
C SER A 79 3.06 -0.52 7.29
N ASP A 80 3.28 -0.23 8.56
CA ASP A 80 2.47 0.71 9.33
C ASP A 80 2.80 2.14 8.94
N ASP A 81 4.08 2.46 8.78
CA ASP A 81 4.53 3.77 8.27
C ASP A 81 4.02 4.02 6.86
N ALA A 82 4.05 2.98 6.00
CA ALA A 82 3.53 3.06 4.64
C ALA A 82 2.02 3.34 4.62
N ALA A 83 1.26 2.65 5.48
CA ALA A 83 -0.17 2.87 5.62
C ALA A 83 -0.50 4.26 6.17
N LEU A 84 0.25 4.73 7.17
CA LEU A 84 0.08 6.07 7.74
C LEU A 84 0.37 7.15 6.68
N ALA A 85 1.45 6.99 5.90
CA ALA A 85 1.78 7.91 4.82
C ALA A 85 0.70 7.93 3.73
N ASN A 86 0.12 6.78 3.40
CA ASN A 86 -0.99 6.68 2.45
C ASN A 86 -2.25 7.38 2.98
N GLN A 87 -2.60 7.13 4.25
CA GLN A 87 -3.73 7.75 4.93
C GLN A 87 -3.59 9.28 5.05
N LYS A 88 -2.37 9.77 5.31
CA LYS A 88 -2.06 11.21 5.31
C LYS A 88 -2.28 11.84 3.93
N ARG A 89 -1.81 11.20 2.85
CA ARG A 89 -2.05 11.68 1.48
C ARG A 89 -3.54 11.73 1.13
N MET A 90 -4.30 10.72 1.54
CA MET A 90 -5.74 10.67 1.30
C MET A 90 -6.50 11.80 2.03
N ASN A 91 -6.01 12.25 3.19
CA ASN A 91 -6.64 13.30 4.00
C ASN A 91 -6.09 14.71 3.72
N ALA A 92 -5.08 14.86 2.86
CA ALA A 92 -4.46 16.15 2.57
C ALA A 92 -5.39 17.06 1.73
N ASP A 93 -5.23 18.38 1.88
CA ASP A 93 -6.02 19.35 1.11
C ASP A 93 -5.74 19.23 -0.40
N PRO A 94 -6.73 19.41 -1.30
CA PRO A 94 -6.52 19.29 -2.74
C PRO A 94 -5.37 20.15 -3.30
N LEU A 95 -5.14 21.34 -2.75
CA LEU A 95 -4.02 22.20 -3.16
C LEU A 95 -2.67 21.60 -2.73
N GLU A 96 -2.61 21.01 -1.54
CA GLU A 96 -1.42 20.31 -1.07
C GLU A 96 -1.13 19.08 -1.90
N VAL A 97 -2.13 18.25 -2.20
CA VAL A 97 -1.99 17.09 -3.09
C VAL A 97 -1.48 17.50 -4.46
N MET A 98 -2.02 18.57 -5.03
CA MET A 98 -1.58 19.11 -6.32
C MET A 98 -0.10 19.55 -6.27
N LEU A 99 0.29 20.26 -5.21
CA LEU A 99 1.68 20.69 -5.02
C LEU A 99 2.63 19.50 -4.83
N MET A 100 2.23 18.49 -4.06
CA MET A 100 3.01 17.26 -3.86
C MET A 100 3.22 16.50 -5.19
N ASN A 101 2.18 16.36 -6.01
CA ASN A 101 2.26 15.71 -7.32
C ASN A 101 3.13 16.47 -8.32
N MET A 102 3.25 17.79 -8.15
CA MET A 102 4.18 18.63 -8.92
C MET A 102 5.61 18.62 -8.37
N GLY A 103 5.89 17.88 -7.30
CA GLY A 103 7.21 17.73 -6.70
C GLY A 103 7.59 18.84 -5.70
N TYR A 104 6.64 19.68 -5.28
CA TYR A 104 6.89 20.68 -4.25
C TYR A 104 6.93 20.03 -2.85
N ARG A 105 8.00 20.32 -2.10
CA ARG A 105 8.09 19.99 -0.67
C ARG A 105 7.55 21.17 0.12
N ILE A 106 6.37 21.01 0.73
CA ILE A 106 5.79 22.02 1.61
C ILE A 106 6.44 21.89 2.99
N THR A 107 7.47 22.69 3.25
CA THR A 107 8.07 22.81 4.58
C THR A 107 7.23 23.79 5.41
N GLY A 108 6.64 23.33 6.51
CA GLY A 108 5.98 24.20 7.51
C GLY A 108 4.47 24.01 7.72
N VAL A 109 3.82 23.03 7.08
CA VAL A 109 2.43 22.62 7.43
C VAL A 109 2.39 21.29 8.20
N PHE A 110 3.51 20.55 8.24
CA PHE A 110 3.62 19.22 8.85
C PHE A 110 4.37 19.18 10.19
N ASP A 111 4.76 20.32 10.76
CA ASP A 111 5.38 20.39 12.11
C ASP A 111 4.34 20.59 13.23
N VAL A 112 3.04 20.48 12.91
CA VAL A 112 1.97 20.45 13.91
C VAL A 112 1.32 19.08 13.81
N ASP A 113 1.80 18.16 14.64
CA ASP A 113 1.13 16.99 15.23
C ASP A 113 2.15 15.86 15.53
N GLU A 114 3.28 16.19 16.16
CA GLU A 114 4.13 15.19 16.82
C GLU A 114 3.54 14.74 18.19
N GLU A 115 2.39 15.27 18.63
CA GLU A 115 1.83 14.97 19.96
C GLU A 115 0.59 14.06 20.00
N GLU A 116 -0.01 13.63 18.88
CA GLU A 116 -1.17 12.72 18.90
C GLU A 116 -0.97 11.42 18.08
N GLN A 117 -0.04 10.56 18.47
CA GLN A 117 -0.12 9.13 18.12
C GLN A 117 0.80 8.26 18.99
N ASN A 118 0.54 8.26 20.29
CA ASN A 118 1.00 7.19 21.20
C ASN A 118 -0.12 6.18 21.49
N ASN A 119 -1.13 6.11 20.63
CA ASN A 119 -2.18 5.09 20.70
C ASN A 119 -1.87 4.03 19.65
N ASN A 120 -1.60 2.81 20.14
CA ASN A 120 -1.60 1.56 19.37
C ASN A 120 -3.01 1.28 18.80
N GLU A 121 -3.53 2.17 17.96
CA GLU A 121 -4.76 1.93 17.21
C GLU A 121 -4.38 1.48 15.81
N SER A 122 -4.64 0.20 15.54
CA SER A 122 -4.58 -0.39 14.21
C SER A 122 -5.25 0.55 13.19
N VAL A 123 -4.59 0.80 12.07
CA VAL A 123 -5.11 1.63 10.96
C VAL A 123 -6.52 1.14 10.59
N GLN A 124 -7.56 1.80 11.10
CA GLN A 124 -8.94 1.44 10.82
C GLN A 124 -9.37 2.09 9.51
N CYS A 125 -9.66 1.25 8.50
CA CYS A 125 -10.31 1.71 7.28
C CYS A 125 -11.70 2.27 7.62
N ARG A 126 -12.05 3.43 7.05
CA ARG A 126 -13.39 4.03 7.24
C ARG A 126 -14.48 3.07 6.74
N PRO A 127 -15.60 2.90 7.48
CA PRO A 127 -16.76 2.19 6.96
C PRO A 127 -17.35 2.95 5.75
N SER A 128 -17.88 2.19 4.80
CA SER A 128 -18.62 2.67 3.62
C SER A 128 -19.95 3.34 3.95
#